data_AF-A0A923V0F7-F1
#
_entry.id   AF-A0A923V0F7-F1
#
_cell.length_a   1.000
_cell.length_b   1.000
_cell.length_c   1.000
_cell.angle_alpha   90.00
_cell.angle_beta   90.00
_cell.angle_gamma   90.00
#
_symmetry.space_group_name_H-M   'P 1'
#
loop_
_entity.id
_entity.type
_entity.pdbx_description
1 polymer ?
#
loop_
_entity_poly.entity_id
_entity_poly.type
_entity_poly.pdbx_seq_one_letter_code
_entity_poly.pdbx_strand_id
1 'polypeptide(L)'
;MSAPRRVTVCVINNTPLRYRLIEIMALVFIVALLGSCKKNDEKCIQVKYVMGYCPKTGASLVTLTNPNSDATHSGNSYEMALLNVPKVYQVRDKVFYVSYHYDEDKSKLDLVACPAIFGNVNVFVCDAANETSCNN
;
A
#
# COMPACT_ATOMS: atom_id res chain seq x y z
N MET A 1 33.90 7.62 -79.47
CA MET A 1 32.91 8.61 -79.00
C MET A 1 32.57 8.29 -77.56
N SER A 2 32.95 9.16 -76.62
CA SER A 2 32.88 8.93 -75.17
C SER A 2 31.64 9.63 -74.59
N ALA A 3 30.86 8.93 -73.76
CA ALA A 3 29.63 9.42 -73.15
C ALA A 3 29.89 10.07 -71.77
N PRO A 4 29.20 11.17 -71.41
CA PRO A 4 29.37 11.83 -70.11
C PRO A 4 28.58 11.14 -68.97
N ARG A 5 29.24 10.95 -67.83
CA ARG A 5 28.65 10.47 -66.57
C ARG A 5 27.81 11.57 -65.91
N ARG A 6 26.55 11.28 -65.56
CA ARG A 6 25.72 12.12 -64.67
C ARG A 6 26.12 11.88 -63.21
N VAL A 7 26.40 12.97 -62.49
CA VAL A 7 26.59 12.97 -61.03
C VAL A 7 25.26 13.34 -60.39
N THR A 8 24.74 12.45 -59.54
CA THR A 8 23.53 12.69 -58.74
C THR A 8 23.90 13.45 -57.47
N VAL A 9 23.39 14.67 -57.32
CA VAL A 9 23.53 15.46 -56.10
C VAL A 9 22.35 15.12 -55.18
N CYS A 10 22.63 14.52 -54.02
CA CYS A 10 21.63 14.34 -52.97
C CYS A 10 21.44 15.65 -52.21
N VAL A 11 20.24 16.22 -52.25
CA VAL A 11 19.84 17.37 -51.44
C VAL A 11 19.63 16.89 -50.01
N ILE A 12 20.53 17.27 -49.10
CA ILE A 12 20.40 17.01 -47.67
C ILE A 12 19.40 18.03 -47.11
N ASN A 13 18.19 17.56 -46.80
CA ASN A 13 17.12 18.38 -46.27
C ASN A 13 17.39 18.69 -44.79
N ASN A 14 17.99 19.85 -44.50
CA ASN A 14 18.26 20.32 -43.15
C ASN A 14 16.97 20.83 -42.48
N THR A 15 16.25 19.95 -41.79
CA THR A 15 15.16 20.38 -40.90
C THR A 15 15.73 21.13 -39.68
N PRO A 16 15.15 22.29 -39.30
CA PRO A 16 15.73 23.17 -38.28
C PRO A 16 15.73 22.55 -36.88
N LEU A 17 16.90 22.60 -36.24
CA LEU A 17 17.25 22.02 -34.93
C LEU A 17 16.26 22.34 -33.78
N ARG A 18 15.47 23.42 -33.90
CA ARG A 18 14.52 23.89 -32.89
C ARG A 18 13.30 22.97 -32.73
N TYR A 19 12.88 22.28 -33.79
CA TYR A 19 11.70 21.42 -33.74
C TYR A 19 11.97 20.12 -32.97
N ARG A 20 13.21 19.61 -33.05
CA ARG A 20 13.67 18.40 -32.35
C ARG A 20 13.65 18.56 -30.83
N LEU A 21 13.99 19.74 -30.32
CA LEU A 21 14.02 20.02 -28.88
C LEU A 21 12.60 20.01 -28.27
N ILE A 22 11.61 20.52 -29.00
CA ILE A 22 10.22 20.57 -28.53
C ILE A 22 9.63 19.15 -28.44
N GLU A 23 9.89 18.30 -29.43
CA GLU A 23 9.44 16.89 -29.41
C GLU A 23 10.06 16.10 -28.26
N ILE A 24 11.35 16.31 -27.97
CA ILE A 24 12.04 15.65 -26.86
C ILE A 24 11.45 16.10 -25.52
N MET A 25 11.21 17.40 -25.33
CA MET A 25 10.63 17.94 -24.09
C MET A 25 9.19 17.42 -23.87
N ALA A 26 8.40 17.32 -24.95
CA ALA A 26 7.05 16.76 -24.89
C ALA A 26 7.07 15.27 -24.50
N LEU A 27 8.00 14.49 -25.06
CA LEU A 27 8.19 13.08 -24.71
C LEU A 27 8.57 12.87 -23.24
N VAL A 28 9.50 13.69 -22.72
CA VAL A 28 9.91 13.64 -21.30
C VAL A 28 8.74 13.98 -20.37
N PHE A 29 7.91 14.95 -20.74
CA PHE A 29 6.74 15.34 -19.94
C PHE A 29 5.67 14.23 -19.89
N ILE A 30 5.43 13.54 -21.00
CA ILE A 30 4.50 12.39 -21.06
C ILE A 30 5.02 11.22 -20.21
N VAL A 31 6.32 10.92 -20.26
CA VAL A 31 6.93 9.86 -19.45
C VAL A 31 6.87 10.19 -17.95
N ALA A 32 7.05 11.46 -17.58
CA ALA A 32 6.93 11.91 -16.19
C ALA A 32 5.49 11.77 -15.65
N LEU A 33 4.47 12.00 -16.48
CA LEU A 33 3.07 11.81 -16.11
C LEU A 33 2.70 10.33 -15.94
N LEU A 34 3.28 9.44 -16.74
CA LEU A 34 3.08 7.98 -16.64
C LEU A 34 3.83 7.33 -15.47
N GLY A 35 4.80 8.03 -14.86
CA GLY A 35 5.58 7.55 -13.72
C GLY A 35 4.90 7.65 -12.36
N SER A 36 3.70 8.25 -12.26
CA SER A 36 2.99 8.43 -10.98
C SER A 36 1.98 7.32 -10.69
N CYS A 37 2.28 6.08 -11.09
CA CYS A 37 1.58 4.90 -10.55
C CYS A 37 2.13 4.59 -9.15
N LYS A 38 1.58 5.27 -8.12
CA LYS A 38 1.70 4.80 -6.74
C LYS A 38 1.01 3.44 -6.66
N LYS A 39 1.79 2.37 -6.56
CA LYS A 39 1.29 1.06 -6.17
C LYS A 39 0.78 1.22 -4.73
N ASN A 40 -0.53 1.31 -4.56
CA ASN A 40 -1.12 1.23 -3.23
C ASN A 40 -0.86 -0.20 -2.75
N ASP A 41 0.22 -0.38 -1.99
CA ASP A 41 0.46 -1.60 -1.25
C ASP A 41 -0.56 -1.66 -0.10
N GLU A 42 -1.84 -1.88 -0.41
CA GLU A 42 -2.82 -2.27 0.58
C GLU A 42 -2.34 -3.60 1.18
N LYS A 43 -1.83 -3.51 2.41
CA LYS A 43 -1.35 -4.67 3.16
C LYS A 43 -2.56 -5.50 3.57
N CYS A 44 -2.89 -6.50 2.74
CA CYS A 44 -3.86 -7.51 3.09
C CYS A 44 -3.19 -8.63 3.88
N ILE A 45 -3.59 -8.83 5.13
CA ILE A 45 -3.01 -9.86 5.99
C ILE A 45 -4.09 -10.74 6.62
N GLN A 46 -3.73 -11.99 6.86
CA GLN A 46 -4.57 -12.94 7.58
C GLN A 46 -4.40 -12.76 9.09
N VAL A 47 -5.52 -12.59 9.78
CA VAL A 47 -5.57 -12.36 11.22
C VAL A 47 -6.61 -13.28 11.86
N LYS A 48 -6.44 -13.51 13.16
CA LYS A 48 -7.38 -14.23 14.00
C LYS A 48 -7.89 -13.31 15.10
N TYR A 49 -9.21 -13.16 15.22
CA TYR A 49 -9.79 -12.38 16.30
C TYR A 49 -9.58 -13.06 17.65
N VAL A 50 -9.03 -12.32 18.61
CA VAL A 50 -8.81 -12.82 19.98
C VAL A 50 -9.94 -12.32 20.86
N MET A 51 -10.06 -11.01 21.05
CA MET A 51 -11.04 -10.37 21.92
C MET A 51 -11.08 -8.85 21.69
N GLY A 52 -11.97 -8.13 22.39
CA GLY A 52 -11.90 -6.67 22.49
C GLY A 52 -10.67 -6.24 23.29
N TYR A 53 -9.77 -5.48 22.67
CA TYR A 53 -8.59 -4.92 23.34
C TYR A 53 -8.95 -3.73 24.21
N CYS A 54 -9.76 -2.81 23.68
CA CYS A 54 -10.11 -1.58 24.38
C CYS A 54 -11.59 -1.21 24.14
N PRO A 55 -12.48 -1.49 25.10
CA PRO A 55 -13.92 -1.28 24.93
C PRO A 55 -14.31 0.18 24.65
N LYS A 56 -13.55 1.14 25.19
CA LYS A 56 -13.82 2.58 25.02
C LYS A 56 -13.60 3.07 23.59
N THR A 57 -12.56 2.57 22.93
CA THR A 57 -12.21 2.97 21.56
C THR A 57 -12.75 1.99 20.51
N GLY A 58 -13.27 0.83 20.95
CA GLY A 58 -13.71 -0.24 20.05
C GLY A 58 -12.54 -1.00 19.42
N ALA A 59 -11.34 -0.91 19.99
CA ALA A 59 -10.18 -1.65 19.48
C ALA A 59 -10.33 -3.15 19.77
N SER A 60 -10.03 -3.96 18.76
CA SER A 60 -10.05 -5.42 18.81
C SER A 60 -8.64 -5.97 18.74
N LEU A 61 -8.29 -6.88 19.65
CA LEU A 61 -7.01 -7.59 19.63
C LEU A 61 -7.10 -8.72 18.60
N VAL A 62 -6.13 -8.77 17.70
CA VAL A 62 -6.00 -9.83 16.71
C VAL A 62 -4.57 -10.39 16.74
N THR A 63 -4.47 -11.69 16.47
CA THR A 63 -3.18 -12.36 16.26
C THR A 63 -2.96 -12.53 14.77
N LEU A 64 -1.78 -12.19 14.29
CA LEU A 64 -1.39 -12.43 12.91
C LEU A 64 -1.03 -13.91 12.72
N THR A 65 -1.49 -14.50 11.62
CA THR A 65 -1.12 -15.87 11.26
C THR A 65 0.32 -15.95 10.79
N ASN A 66 0.83 -14.88 10.17
CA ASN A 66 2.21 -14.77 9.70
C ASN A 66 2.92 -13.59 10.38
N PRO A 67 4.21 -13.72 10.74
CA PRO A 67 4.99 -12.62 11.29
C PRO A 67 4.99 -11.40 10.36
N ASN A 68 4.87 -10.20 10.93
CA ASN A 68 4.92 -8.93 10.22
C ASN A 68 5.65 -7.89 11.08
N SER A 69 6.34 -6.93 10.45
CA SER A 69 7.05 -5.84 11.14
C SER A 69 6.12 -4.92 11.93
N ASP A 70 4.85 -4.88 11.54
CA ASP A 70 3.85 -3.99 12.13
C ASP A 70 3.28 -4.54 13.46
N ALA A 71 3.45 -5.85 13.71
CA ALA A 71 2.89 -6.53 14.87
C ALA A 71 3.85 -6.56 16.06
N THR A 72 3.29 -6.51 17.26
CA THR A 72 4.03 -6.66 18.51
C THR A 72 4.20 -8.14 18.84
N HIS A 73 5.43 -8.56 19.13
CA HIS A 73 5.72 -9.93 19.55
C HIS A 73 5.29 -10.13 21.01
N SER A 74 4.36 -11.05 21.24
CA SER A 74 3.77 -11.37 22.53
C SER A 74 3.87 -12.89 22.77
N GLY A 75 4.87 -13.30 23.56
CA GLY A 75 5.16 -14.71 23.81
C GLY A 75 5.60 -15.47 22.54
N ASN A 76 4.71 -16.30 21.99
CA ASN A 76 4.91 -17.08 20.76
C ASN A 76 4.03 -16.60 19.60
N SER A 77 3.47 -15.39 19.70
CA SER A 77 2.47 -14.88 18.77
C SER A 77 2.74 -13.42 18.41
N TYR A 78 2.26 -13.01 17.25
CA TYR A 78 2.36 -11.63 16.76
C TYR A 78 0.98 -11.00 16.89
N GLU A 79 0.87 -9.98 17.72
CA GLU A 79 -0.40 -9.36 18.09
C GLU A 79 -0.46 -7.91 17.63
N MET A 80 -1.66 -7.45 17.26
CA MET A 80 -1.95 -6.06 17.00
C MET A 80 -3.37 -5.70 17.40
N ALA A 81 -3.63 -4.41 17.62
CA ALA A 81 -4.96 -3.90 17.85
C ALA A 81 -5.52 -3.26 16.57
N LEU A 82 -6.76 -3.60 16.22
CA LEU A 82 -7.49 -3.05 15.09
C LEU A 82 -8.70 -2.24 15.57
N LEU A 83 -8.81 -1.00 15.12
CA LEU A 83 -10.01 -0.19 15.25
C LEU A 83 -10.98 -0.52 14.12
N ASN A 84 -12.28 -0.36 14.40
CA ASN A 84 -13.37 -0.50 13.41
C ASN A 84 -13.51 -1.88 12.75
N VAL A 85 -13.08 -2.96 13.40
CA VAL A 85 -13.35 -4.32 12.91
C VAL A 85 -14.86 -4.57 12.85
N PRO A 86 -15.44 -5.01 11.71
CA PRO A 86 -16.87 -5.26 11.62
C PRO A 86 -17.34 -6.35 12.59
N LYS A 87 -18.53 -6.18 13.20
CA LYS A 87 -19.05 -7.09 14.24
C LYS A 87 -19.14 -8.56 13.79
N VAL A 88 -19.36 -8.81 12.49
CA VAL A 88 -19.41 -10.16 11.90
C VAL A 88 -18.08 -10.92 11.98
N TYR A 89 -16.98 -10.18 12.19
CA TYR A 89 -15.62 -10.71 12.37
C TYR A 89 -15.17 -10.71 13.84
N GLN A 90 -15.92 -10.07 14.74
CA GLN A 90 -15.64 -10.05 16.18
C GLN A 90 -16.12 -11.35 16.88
N VAL A 91 -15.77 -12.49 16.29
CA VAL A 91 -16.08 -13.82 16.81
C VAL A 91 -14.77 -14.45 17.25
N ARG A 92 -14.72 -14.91 18.51
CA ARG A 92 -13.52 -15.52 19.09
C ARG A 92 -12.96 -16.62 18.17
N ASP A 93 -11.65 -16.56 17.93
CA ASP A 93 -10.89 -17.47 17.08
C ASP A 93 -11.30 -17.48 15.58
N LYS A 94 -12.14 -16.53 15.12
CA LYS A 94 -12.46 -16.38 13.70
C LYS A 94 -11.25 -15.83 12.95
N VAL A 95 -10.92 -16.51 11.84
CA VAL A 95 -9.83 -16.11 10.93
C VAL A 95 -10.44 -15.37 9.75
N PHE A 96 -9.83 -14.25 9.38
CA PHE A 96 -10.26 -13.40 8.27
C PHE A 96 -9.08 -12.57 7.75
N TYR A 97 -9.28 -11.93 6.61
CA TYR A 97 -8.31 -11.06 5.98
C TYR A 97 -8.68 -9.61 6.25
N VAL A 98 -7.68 -8.79 6.56
CA VAL A 98 -7.86 -7.36 6.81
C VAL A 98 -6.90 -6.54 5.96
N SER A 99 -7.40 -5.43 5.43
CA SER A 99 -6.57 -4.29 5.04
C SER A 99 -6.61 -3.26 6.15
N TYR A 100 -5.45 -2.65 6.41
CA TYR A 100 -5.30 -1.69 7.49
C TYR A 100 -4.24 -0.64 7.16
N HIS A 101 -4.36 0.50 7.82
CA HIS A 101 -3.33 1.54 7.82
C HIS A 101 -3.00 1.99 9.24
N TYR A 102 -1.84 2.61 9.36
CA TYR A 102 -1.43 3.30 10.57
C TYR A 102 -1.96 4.72 10.55
N ASP A 103 -2.68 5.11 11.60
CA ASP A 103 -3.23 6.44 11.80
C ASP A 103 -2.60 6.99 13.09
N GLU A 104 -1.74 8.01 12.96
CA GLU A 104 -1.02 8.62 14.09
C GLU A 104 -1.93 9.28 15.12
N ASP A 105 -3.08 9.78 14.71
CA ASP A 105 -4.02 10.45 15.60
C ASP A 105 -4.78 9.43 16.43
N LYS A 106 -5.09 8.27 15.83
CA LYS A 106 -5.76 7.16 16.51
C LYS A 106 -4.81 6.22 17.24
N SER A 107 -3.54 6.16 16.88
CA SER A 107 -2.55 5.36 17.63
C SER A 107 -2.19 6.02 18.97
N LYS A 108 -2.37 7.34 19.08
CA LYS A 108 -2.22 8.12 20.32
C LYS A 108 -3.46 8.08 21.22
N LEU A 109 -4.56 7.43 20.81
CA LEU A 109 -5.75 7.27 21.64
C LEU A 109 -5.32 6.71 23.00
N ASP A 110 -5.62 7.45 24.08
CA ASP A 110 -5.18 7.20 25.45
C ASP A 110 -5.20 5.70 25.84
N LEU A 111 -4.09 5.01 25.55
CA LEU A 111 -3.82 3.63 25.95
C LEU A 111 -3.85 3.48 27.48
N VAL A 112 -3.82 4.60 28.20
CA VAL A 112 -4.03 4.75 29.65
C VAL A 112 -5.34 4.10 30.12
N ALA A 113 -6.37 3.99 29.26
CA ALA A 113 -7.66 3.41 29.61
C ALA A 113 -7.94 2.03 28.99
N CYS A 114 -6.95 1.41 28.33
CA CYS A 114 -7.08 0.05 27.83
C CYS A 114 -6.49 -0.91 28.89
N PRO A 115 -7.19 -2.01 29.23
CA PRO A 115 -6.68 -2.95 30.22
C PRO A 115 -5.33 -3.50 29.74
N ALA A 116 -4.25 -3.06 30.37
CA ALA A 116 -2.85 -3.38 30.04
C ALA A 116 -2.48 -4.87 30.21
N ILE A 117 -3.47 -5.76 30.33
CA ILE A 117 -3.32 -7.19 30.58
C ILE A 117 -2.54 -7.86 29.45
N PHE A 118 -2.62 -7.34 28.23
CA PHE A 118 -1.94 -7.91 27.04
C PHE A 118 -0.74 -7.09 26.58
N GLY A 119 -0.27 -6.13 27.39
CA GLY A 119 0.85 -5.26 27.03
C GLY A 119 0.49 -4.17 26.02
N ASN A 120 1.52 -3.43 25.60
CA ASN A 120 1.40 -2.34 24.64
C ASN A 120 1.48 -2.90 23.22
N VAL A 121 0.37 -2.89 22.48
CA VAL A 121 0.31 -3.32 21.08
C VAL A 121 0.07 -2.11 20.17
N ASN A 122 0.64 -2.17 18.97
CA ASN A 122 0.37 -1.15 17.96
C ASN A 122 -1.12 -1.16 17.56
N VAL A 123 -1.71 0.03 17.48
CA VAL A 123 -3.10 0.22 17.07
C VAL A 123 -3.13 0.68 15.61
N PHE A 124 -3.91 -0.03 14.80
CA PHE A 124 -4.15 0.27 13.40
C PHE A 124 -5.64 0.44 13.13
N VAL A 125 -5.98 1.06 12.01
CA VAL A 125 -7.37 1.23 11.57
C VAL A 125 -7.67 0.16 10.52
N CYS A 126 -8.72 -0.63 10.74
CA CYS A 126 -9.21 -1.59 9.76
C CYS A 126 -9.95 -0.83 8.66
N ASP A 127 -9.50 -0.97 7.42
CA ASP A 127 -10.14 -0.37 6.23
C ASP A 127 -11.19 -1.31 5.65
N ALA A 128 -10.83 -2.58 5.48
CA ALA A 128 -11.74 -3.64 5.04
C ALA A 128 -11.44 -4.96 5.75
N ALA A 129 -12.46 -5.79 5.86
CA ALA A 129 -12.35 -7.14 6.39
C ALA A 129 -13.14 -8.10 5.49
N ASN A 130 -12.52 -9.19 5.07
CA ASN A 130 -13.07 -10.18 4.14
C ASN A 130 -12.79 -11.61 4.62
N GLU A 131 -13.66 -12.56 4.24
CA GLU A 131 -13.42 -13.99 4.50
C GLU A 131 -12.40 -14.59 3.53
N THR A 132 -12.22 -13.97 2.37
CA THR A 132 -11.23 -14.33 1.36
C THR A 132 -10.09 -13.31 1.30
N SER A 133 -8.96 -13.74 0.76
CA SER A 133 -7.82 -12.88 0.41
C SER A 133 -8.28 -11.61 -0.33
N CYS A 134 -7.61 -10.48 -0.07
CA CYS A 134 -7.96 -9.18 -0.69
C CYS A 134 -7.54 -9.05 -2.17
N ASN A 135 -7.00 -10.12 -2.78
CA ASN A 135 -6.63 -10.15 -4.21
C ASN A 135 -7.63 -10.97 -5.04
N ASN A 136 -8.88 -10.53 -5.11
CA ASN A 136 -9.85 -11.06 -6.07
C ASN A 136 -10.24 -10.00 -7.09
#